data_AF-A0A428NES9-F1
#
_entry.id   AF-A0A428NES9-F1
#
_cell.length_a   1.000
_cell.length_b   1.000
_cell.length_c   1.000
_cell.angle_alpha   90.00
_cell.angle_beta   90.00
_cell.angle_gamma   90.00
#
_symmetry.space_group_name_H-M   'P 1'
#
loop_
_entity.id
_entity.type
_entity.pdbx_description
1 polymer ?
#
loop_
_entity_poly.entity_id
_entity_poly.type
_entity_poly.pdbx_seq_one_letter_code
_entity_poly.pdbx_strand_id
1 'polypeptide(L)'
;RKSYAIRQKYRLIRLAPKSVHLEYAQMRRDLFNAEKRFRDEMTTVYQEACRRRFHNDELERQLRGEYVEKEVEPMLIHHLPERTNLQKILCDFNTNQSVKEITERKVKAIDGMVALASRREIRGPILKNTDENLLSIPALEEKDPDPPAVEAVESIPLVLEKTQCIYCVGDEQLSHADRTRKFSRVSHMMDHVERVHLMREP
;
A
#
# COMPACT_ATOMS: atom_id res chain seq x y z
N ARG A 1 17.92 -32.19 29.09
CA ARG A 1 18.48 -33.43 29.71
C ARG A 1 19.67 -33.99 28.92
N LYS A 2 19.55 -34.29 27.60
CA LYS A 2 20.69 -34.81 26.79
C LYS A 2 21.85 -33.81 26.56
N SER A 3 21.57 -32.51 26.45
CA SER A 3 22.61 -31.45 26.40
C SER A 3 23.45 -31.34 27.68
N TYR A 4 22.89 -31.73 28.83
CA TYR A 4 23.61 -31.75 30.10
C TYR A 4 24.55 -32.95 30.18
N ALA A 5 24.06 -34.14 29.79
CA ALA A 5 24.87 -35.36 29.72
C ALA A 5 26.07 -35.23 28.75
N ILE A 6 25.88 -34.59 27.59
CA ILE A 6 26.97 -34.35 26.63
C ILE A 6 28.02 -33.40 27.23
N ARG A 7 27.59 -32.32 27.90
CA ARG A 7 28.51 -31.39 28.57
C ARG A 7 29.23 -32.02 29.76
N GLN A 8 28.57 -32.90 30.50
CA GLN A 8 29.19 -33.63 31.60
C GLN A 8 30.30 -34.58 31.10
N LYS A 9 30.11 -35.22 29.94
CA LYS A 9 31.06 -36.19 29.37
C LYS A 9 32.20 -35.54 28.57
N TYR A 10 31.91 -34.48 27.81
CA TYR A 10 32.88 -33.87 26.87
C TYR A 10 33.26 -32.43 27.23
N ARG A 11 32.81 -31.92 28.39
CA ARG A 11 32.88 -30.51 28.84
C ARG A 11 32.06 -29.56 27.97
N LEU A 12 32.31 -29.56 26.67
CA LEU A 12 31.62 -28.75 25.66
C LEU A 12 30.98 -29.65 24.60
N ILE A 13 29.81 -29.24 24.10
CA ILE A 13 29.08 -29.96 23.05
C ILE A 13 29.90 -30.04 21.75
N ARG A 14 30.71 -29.00 21.47
CA ARG A 14 31.59 -28.93 20.29
C ARG A 14 32.75 -29.93 20.33
N LEU A 15 33.14 -30.38 21.52
CA LEU A 15 34.22 -31.36 21.71
C LEU A 15 33.70 -32.80 21.67
N ALA A 16 32.39 -33.00 21.54
CA ALA A 16 31.80 -34.33 21.42
C ALA A 16 32.14 -34.96 20.05
N PRO A 17 32.25 -36.30 19.98
CA PRO A 17 32.41 -37.00 18.71
C PRO A 17 31.34 -36.62 17.69
N LYS A 18 31.70 -36.66 16.40
CA LYS A 18 30.82 -36.26 15.28
C LYS A 18 29.45 -36.95 15.33
N SER A 19 29.40 -38.24 15.71
CA SER A 19 28.16 -39.00 15.88
C SER A 19 27.23 -38.39 16.94
N VAL A 20 27.77 -38.11 18.13
CA VAL A 20 27.04 -37.49 19.25
C VAL A 20 26.58 -36.07 18.91
N HIS A 21 27.41 -35.32 18.17
CA HIS A 21 27.05 -33.99 17.70
C HIS A 21 25.91 -34.03 16.68
N LEU A 22 25.93 -34.98 15.74
CA LEU A 22 24.87 -35.16 14.73
C LEU A 22 23.52 -35.49 15.40
N GLU A 23 23.51 -36.43 16.34
CA GLU A 23 22.31 -36.77 17.11
C GLU A 23 21.78 -35.56 17.88
N TYR A 24 22.66 -34.80 18.52
CA TYR A 24 22.28 -33.60 19.26
C TYR A 24 21.66 -32.53 18.35
N ALA A 25 22.26 -32.31 17.18
CA ALA A 25 21.75 -31.38 16.18
C ALA A 25 20.41 -31.84 15.59
N GLN A 26 20.21 -33.15 15.39
CA GLN A 26 18.94 -33.70 14.93
C GLN A 26 17.83 -33.47 15.95
N MET A 27 18.03 -33.86 17.21
CA MET A 27 17.00 -33.62 18.25
C MET A 27 16.68 -32.14 18.45
N ARG A 28 17.65 -31.24 18.26
CA ARG A 28 17.41 -29.80 18.35
C ARG A 28 16.53 -29.30 17.21
N ARG A 29 16.73 -29.82 16.00
CA ARG A 29 15.86 -29.56 14.84
C ARG A 29 14.46 -30.11 15.09
N ASP A 30 14.36 -31.34 15.59
CA ASP A 30 13.08 -31.98 15.87
C ASP A 30 12.28 -31.21 16.92
N LEU A 31 12.95 -30.75 17.99
CA LEU A 31 12.35 -29.91 19.02
C LEU A 31 11.85 -28.59 18.42
N PHE A 32 12.69 -27.89 17.66
CA PHE A 32 12.29 -26.63 17.02
C PHE A 32 11.11 -26.82 16.05
N ASN A 33 11.13 -27.90 15.27
CA ASN A 33 10.04 -28.24 14.36
C ASN A 33 8.76 -28.57 15.12
N ALA A 34 8.84 -29.31 16.23
CA ALA A 34 7.69 -29.60 17.07
C ALA A 34 7.11 -28.34 17.73
N GLU A 35 7.95 -27.44 18.25
CA GLU A 35 7.51 -26.14 18.79
C GLU A 35 6.87 -25.26 17.72
N LYS A 36 7.43 -25.24 16.51
CA LYS A 36 6.84 -24.52 15.38
C LYS A 36 5.48 -25.11 15.02
N ARG A 37 5.39 -26.43 14.82
CA ARG A 37 4.12 -27.11 14.52
C ARG A 37 3.06 -26.83 15.58
N PHE A 38 3.42 -26.90 16.86
CA PHE A 38 2.51 -26.59 17.94
C PHE A 38 1.99 -25.15 17.88
N ARG A 39 2.88 -24.18 17.62
CA ARG A 39 2.47 -22.77 17.45
C ARG A 39 1.57 -22.56 16.24
N ASP A 40 1.88 -23.20 15.12
CA ASP A 40 1.09 -23.09 13.89
C ASP A 40 -0.30 -23.73 14.08
N GLU A 41 -0.38 -24.91 14.71
CA GLU A 41 -1.63 -25.59 15.08
C GLU A 41 -2.48 -24.71 16.03
N MET A 42 -1.88 -24.14 17.08
CA MET A 42 -2.57 -23.23 18.00
C MET A 42 -3.05 -21.94 17.34
N THR A 43 -2.24 -21.38 16.44
CA THR A 43 -2.64 -20.19 15.67
C THR A 43 -3.85 -20.50 14.79
N THR A 44 -3.85 -21.67 14.15
CA THR A 44 -4.96 -22.12 13.29
C THR A 44 -6.24 -22.28 14.09
N VAL A 45 -6.18 -22.99 15.23
CA VAL A 45 -7.33 -23.18 16.14
C VAL A 45 -7.87 -21.84 16.63
N TYR A 46 -6.99 -20.92 17.03
CA TYR A 46 -7.38 -19.59 17.48
C TYR A 46 -8.06 -18.79 16.36
N GLN A 47 -7.48 -18.74 15.17
CA GLN A 47 -8.05 -18.04 14.02
C GLN A 47 -9.41 -18.60 13.63
N GLU A 48 -9.57 -19.93 13.61
CA GLU A 48 -10.87 -20.56 13.35
C GLU A 48 -11.91 -20.20 14.41
N ALA A 49 -11.53 -20.21 15.69
CA ALA A 49 -12.42 -19.82 16.77
C ALA A 49 -12.84 -18.35 16.67
N CYS A 50 -11.91 -17.46 16.29
CA CYS A 50 -12.23 -16.07 16.00
C CYS A 50 -13.20 -15.93 14.84
N ARG A 51 -12.94 -16.60 13.70
CA ARG A 51 -13.85 -16.58 12.55
C ARG A 51 -15.25 -17.07 12.92
N ARG A 52 -15.34 -18.21 13.63
CA ARG A 52 -16.62 -18.74 14.11
C ARG A 52 -17.36 -17.74 15.01
N ARG A 53 -16.66 -17.06 15.92
CA ARG A 53 -17.24 -16.00 16.75
C ARG A 53 -17.77 -14.85 15.90
N PHE A 54 -16.97 -14.27 15.01
CA PHE A 54 -17.41 -13.20 14.12
C PHE A 54 -18.67 -13.59 13.33
N HIS A 55 -18.73 -14.79 12.78
CA HIS A 55 -19.90 -15.27 12.06
C HIS A 55 -21.11 -15.49 12.96
N ASN A 56 -20.93 -16.07 14.14
CA ASN A 56 -22.02 -16.27 15.11
C ASN A 56 -22.56 -14.94 15.63
N ASP A 57 -21.67 -14.00 15.98
CA ASP A 57 -22.02 -12.67 16.47
C ASP A 57 -22.84 -11.91 15.42
N GLU A 58 -22.44 -11.99 14.15
CA GLU A 58 -23.16 -11.42 13.01
C GLU A 58 -24.53 -12.08 12.78
N LEU A 59 -24.63 -13.41 12.88
CA LEU A 59 -25.90 -14.13 12.78
C LEU A 59 -26.85 -13.75 13.93
N GLU A 60 -26.34 -13.70 15.16
CA GLU A 60 -27.12 -13.29 16.32
C GLU A 60 -27.58 -11.83 16.20
N ARG A 61 -26.72 -10.94 15.69
CA ARG A 61 -27.07 -9.54 15.39
C ARG A 61 -28.24 -9.46 14.40
N GLN A 62 -28.18 -10.22 13.32
CA GLN A 62 -29.26 -10.29 12.32
C GLN A 62 -30.56 -10.84 12.94
N LEU A 63 -30.49 -11.88 13.78
CA LEU A 63 -31.65 -12.42 14.50
C LEU A 63 -32.26 -11.41 15.48
N ARG A 64 -31.45 -10.57 16.12
CA ARG A 64 -31.91 -9.46 16.97
C ARG A 64 -32.54 -8.31 16.17
N GLY A 65 -32.41 -8.30 14.84
CA GLY A 65 -32.92 -7.24 13.99
C GLY A 65 -32.17 -5.91 14.14
N GLU A 66 -30.93 -5.95 14.67
CA GLU A 66 -30.09 -4.77 14.81
C GLU A 66 -29.67 -4.30 13.40
N TYR A 67 -30.03 -3.07 13.03
CA TYR A 67 -29.59 -2.46 11.78
C TYR A 67 -28.15 -1.95 11.93
N VAL A 68 -27.26 -2.38 11.05
CA VAL A 68 -25.93 -1.77 10.92
C VAL A 68 -26.07 -0.61 9.96
N GLU A 69 -25.75 0.59 10.44
CA GLU A 69 -25.56 1.74 9.58
C GLU A 69 -24.56 1.36 8.49
N LYS A 70 -24.95 1.48 7.22
CA LYS A 70 -24.08 1.15 6.09
C LYS A 70 -22.73 1.83 6.33
N GLU A 71 -21.68 1.03 6.45
CA GLU A 71 -20.32 1.56 6.46
C GLU A 71 -20.19 2.49 5.25
N VAL A 72 -19.90 3.77 5.52
CA VAL A 72 -19.67 4.76 4.48
C VAL A 72 -18.47 4.25 3.70
N GLU A 73 -18.69 3.92 2.42
CA GLU A 73 -17.59 3.46 1.57
C GLU A 73 -16.46 4.49 1.66
N PRO A 74 -15.23 4.05 2.00
CA PRO A 74 -14.13 4.97 2.19
C PRO A 74 -13.95 5.77 0.89
N MET A 75 -13.99 7.09 1.02
CA MET A 75 -13.71 7.99 -0.10
C MET A 75 -12.29 7.72 -0.60
N LEU A 76 -12.20 7.03 -1.72
CA LEU A 76 -10.93 6.66 -2.34
C LEU A 76 -10.40 7.91 -3.06
N ILE A 77 -9.46 8.60 -2.41
CA ILE A 77 -8.80 9.78 -2.97
C ILE A 77 -7.67 9.30 -3.90
N HIS A 78 -7.80 9.59 -5.19
CA HIS A 78 -6.73 9.36 -6.15
C HIS A 78 -5.69 10.49 -6.09
N HIS A 79 -4.41 10.14 -6.25
CA HIS A 79 -3.33 11.12 -6.27
C HIS A 79 -3.24 11.86 -7.61
N LEU A 80 -3.57 11.21 -8.73
CA LEU A 80 -3.61 11.89 -10.02
C LEU A 80 -4.98 12.54 -10.27
N PRO A 81 -5.01 13.83 -10.65
CA PRO A 81 -6.25 14.51 -11.05
C PRO A 81 -6.88 13.85 -12.29
N GLU A 82 -6.07 13.30 -13.20
CA GLU A 82 -6.55 12.57 -14.38
C GLU A 82 -7.40 11.36 -13.97
N ARG A 83 -7.00 10.66 -12.89
CA ARG A 83 -7.71 9.49 -12.38
C ARG A 83 -9.01 9.87 -11.68
N THR A 84 -9.00 10.94 -10.89
CA THR A 84 -10.21 11.50 -10.26
C THR A 84 -11.22 11.94 -11.32
N ASN A 85 -10.76 12.57 -12.40
CA ASN A 85 -11.63 12.97 -13.50
C ASN A 85 -12.21 11.75 -14.23
N LEU A 86 -11.38 10.75 -14.53
CA LEU A 86 -11.83 9.50 -15.16
C LEU A 86 -12.87 8.78 -14.32
N GLN A 87 -12.69 8.72 -12.99
CA GLN A 87 -13.66 8.12 -12.08
C GLN A 87 -15.03 8.80 -12.17
N LYS A 88 -15.08 10.14 -12.18
CA LYS A 88 -16.35 10.88 -12.34
C LYS A 88 -17.08 10.50 -13.62
N ILE A 89 -16.34 10.30 -14.72
CA ILE A 89 -16.90 9.95 -16.02
C ILE A 89 -17.39 8.50 -16.05
N LEU A 90 -16.60 7.57 -15.51
CA LEU A 90 -16.90 6.12 -15.56
C LEU A 90 -17.93 5.68 -14.52
N CYS A 91 -17.99 6.38 -13.37
CA CYS A 91 -18.95 6.10 -12.30
C CYS A 91 -20.26 6.91 -12.43
N ASP A 92 -20.42 7.69 -13.50
CA ASP A 92 -21.70 8.32 -13.84
C ASP A 92 -22.61 7.29 -14.54
N PHE A 93 -23.51 6.69 -13.75
CA PHE A 93 -24.46 5.68 -14.22
C PHE A 93 -25.78 6.27 -14.74
N ASN A 94 -25.83 7.57 -15.02
CA ASN A 94 -27.05 8.19 -15.54
C ASN A 94 -27.41 7.60 -16.91
N THR A 95 -28.60 7.02 -17.02
CA THR A 95 -29.11 6.36 -18.23
C THR A 95 -29.95 7.27 -19.12
N ASN A 96 -30.34 8.46 -18.64
CA ASN A 96 -31.22 9.39 -19.35
C ASN A 96 -30.43 10.36 -20.24
N GLN A 97 -29.79 9.83 -21.27
CA GLN A 97 -28.91 10.62 -22.13
C GLN A 97 -29.17 10.41 -23.60
N SER A 98 -29.05 11.51 -24.34
CA SER A 98 -29.09 11.50 -25.78
C SER A 98 -27.87 10.76 -26.36
N VAL A 99 -28.01 10.27 -27.58
CA VAL A 99 -26.91 9.60 -28.32
C VAL A 99 -25.67 10.50 -28.42
N LYS A 100 -25.87 11.82 -28.54
CA LYS A 100 -24.78 12.80 -28.59
C LYS A 100 -24.01 12.85 -27.27
N GLU A 101 -24.71 13.00 -26.16
CA GLU A 101 -24.10 13.03 -24.81
C GLU A 101 -23.37 11.73 -24.47
N ILE A 102 -23.93 10.58 -24.87
CA ILE A 102 -23.26 9.27 -24.72
C ILE A 102 -21.96 9.24 -25.52
N THR A 103 -21.98 9.76 -26.75
CA THR A 103 -20.79 9.80 -27.61
C THR A 103 -19.73 10.73 -27.03
N GLU A 104 -20.13 11.92 -26.57
CA GLU A 104 -19.22 12.87 -25.91
C GLU A 104 -18.62 12.29 -24.62
N ARG A 105 -19.42 11.58 -23.80
CA ARG A 105 -18.89 10.89 -22.62
C ARG A 105 -17.83 9.88 -23.02
N LYS A 106 -18.08 9.07 -24.06
CA LYS A 106 -17.11 8.08 -24.54
C LYS A 106 -15.82 8.71 -25.02
N VAL A 107 -15.89 9.81 -25.77
CA VAL A 107 -14.72 10.57 -26.21
C VAL A 107 -13.93 11.08 -25.01
N LYS A 108 -14.60 11.76 -24.06
CA LYS A 108 -13.97 12.25 -22.82
C LYS A 108 -13.33 11.12 -21.99
N ALA A 109 -13.97 9.96 -21.93
CA ALA A 109 -13.43 8.79 -21.24
C ALA A 109 -12.16 8.27 -21.93
N ILE A 110 -12.16 8.17 -23.26
CA ILE A 110 -10.98 7.77 -24.05
C ILE A 110 -9.83 8.76 -23.84
N ASP A 111 -10.10 10.07 -23.97
CA ASP A 111 -9.10 11.12 -23.77
C ASP A 111 -8.53 11.06 -22.36
N GLY A 112 -9.38 10.86 -21.35
CA GLY A 112 -8.96 10.67 -19.96
C GLY A 112 -8.11 9.41 -19.77
N MET A 113 -8.45 8.30 -20.43
CA MET A 113 -7.66 7.06 -20.37
C MET A 113 -6.29 7.25 -21.03
N VAL A 114 -6.20 7.97 -22.14
CA VAL A 114 -4.94 8.27 -22.84
C VAL A 114 -4.07 9.19 -21.99
N ALA A 115 -4.65 10.24 -21.40
CA ALA A 115 -3.96 11.13 -20.48
C ALA A 115 -3.40 10.37 -19.27
N LEU A 116 -4.21 9.47 -18.69
CA LEU A 116 -3.79 8.64 -17.56
C LEU A 116 -2.72 7.61 -17.95
N ALA A 117 -2.79 7.01 -19.13
CA ALA A 117 -1.78 6.05 -19.60
C ALA A 117 -0.41 6.69 -19.81
N SER A 118 -0.38 8.00 -20.04
CA SER A 118 0.85 8.79 -20.16
C SER A 118 1.43 9.19 -18.79
N ARG A 119 0.73 8.86 -17.69
CA ARG A 119 1.11 9.21 -16.32
C ARG A 119 1.30 7.95 -15.46
N ARG A 120 2.14 8.06 -14.44
CA ARG A 120 2.39 6.99 -13.47
C ARG A 120 2.09 7.46 -12.07
N GLU A 121 1.08 6.84 -11.44
CA GLU A 121 0.85 6.99 -10.00
C GLU A 121 1.93 6.23 -9.23
N ILE A 122 2.73 6.97 -8.45
CA ILE A 122 3.45 6.36 -7.35
C ILE A 122 2.40 6.13 -6.26
N ARG A 123 2.07 4.86 -5.97
CA ARG A 123 1.23 4.55 -4.82
C ARG A 123 1.86 5.19 -3.58
N GLY A 124 1.21 6.21 -3.04
CA GLY A 124 1.52 6.73 -1.72
C GLY A 124 1.38 5.61 -0.69
N PRO A 125 1.99 5.76 0.51
CA PRO A 125 1.66 4.90 1.62
C PRO A 125 0.14 4.89 1.75
N ILE A 126 -0.48 3.69 1.76
CA ILE A 126 -1.88 3.55 2.14
C ILE A 126 -1.99 4.26 3.48
N LEU A 127 -2.71 5.40 3.52
CA LEU A 127 -3.13 6.01 4.76
C LEU A 127 -4.04 4.97 5.41
N LYS A 128 -3.46 4.12 6.25
CA LYS A 128 -4.24 3.34 7.20
C LYS A 128 -4.91 4.40 8.06
N ASN A 129 -6.23 4.46 8.02
CA ASN A 129 -7.05 5.36 8.81
C ASN A 129 -6.51 5.43 10.24
N THR A 130 -5.76 6.49 10.50
CA THR A 130 -5.43 7.00 11.81
C THR A 130 -5.83 8.45 11.75
N ASP A 131 -6.78 8.80 12.62
CA ASP A 131 -7.39 10.10 12.87
C ASP A 131 -8.65 10.42 12.05
N GLU A 132 -9.77 9.93 12.59
CA GLU A 132 -11.17 10.38 12.46
C GLU A 132 -11.38 11.89 12.81
N ASN A 133 -10.36 12.76 12.78
CA ASN A 133 -10.46 14.14 13.28
C ASN A 133 -9.91 15.24 12.37
N LEU A 134 -9.67 14.97 11.07
CA LEU A 134 -9.24 16.01 10.11
C LEU A 134 -10.27 16.36 9.02
N LEU A 135 -11.54 15.96 9.18
CA LEU A 135 -12.64 16.50 8.37
C LEU A 135 -13.13 17.82 8.95
N SER A 136 -12.34 18.87 8.75
CA SER A 136 -12.82 20.25 8.74
C SER A 136 -12.25 20.93 7.51
N ILE A 137 -12.92 20.70 6.38
CA ILE A 137 -12.72 21.46 5.15
C ILE A 137 -13.41 22.81 5.40
N PRO A 138 -12.69 23.97 5.34
CA PRO A 138 -13.37 25.26 5.33
C PRO A 138 -14.19 25.34 4.04
N ALA A 139 -15.49 25.58 4.18
CA ALA A 139 -16.37 25.87 3.05
C ALA A 139 -15.79 27.04 2.24
N LEU A 140 -15.31 26.74 1.04
CA LEU A 140 -14.98 27.76 0.05
C LEU A 140 -16.26 28.04 -0.72
N GLU A 141 -16.77 29.25 -0.51
CA GLU A 141 -17.92 29.82 -1.20
C GLU A 141 -17.75 29.69 -2.72
N GLU A 142 -18.82 29.22 -3.38
CA GLU A 142 -18.94 29.21 -4.82
C GLU A 142 -18.90 30.64 -5.36
N LYS A 143 -17.84 30.97 -6.10
CA LYS A 143 -17.87 32.02 -7.11
C LYS A 143 -17.50 31.41 -8.45
N ASP A 144 -18.34 31.71 -9.44
CA ASP A 144 -18.29 31.23 -10.81
C ASP A 144 -16.87 31.32 -11.41
N PRO A 145 -16.37 30.28 -12.11
CA PRO A 145 -15.08 30.37 -12.76
C PRO A 145 -15.24 31.03 -14.14
N ASP A 146 -14.63 32.21 -14.27
CA ASP A 146 -14.19 32.75 -15.56
C ASP A 146 -13.31 31.72 -16.32
N PRO A 147 -13.23 31.81 -17.66
CA PRO A 147 -12.57 30.80 -18.49
C PRO A 147 -11.12 30.54 -18.06
N PRO A 148 -10.65 29.28 -18.10
CA PRO A 148 -9.41 28.86 -17.45
C PRO A 148 -8.23 29.62 -18.07
N ALA A 149 -7.67 30.53 -17.28
CA ALA A 149 -6.32 31.01 -17.51
C ALA A 149 -5.40 29.80 -17.53
N VAL A 150 -4.66 29.65 -18.62
CA VAL A 150 -3.66 28.61 -18.84
C VAL A 150 -2.79 28.53 -17.59
N GLU A 151 -2.96 27.51 -16.76
CA GLU A 151 -2.15 27.30 -15.57
C GLU A 151 -0.70 27.24 -16.04
N ALA A 152 0.08 28.24 -15.64
CA ALA A 152 1.51 28.29 -15.90
C ALA A 152 2.10 27.03 -15.26
N VAL A 153 2.44 26.05 -16.09
CA VAL A 153 3.19 24.87 -15.66
C VAL A 153 4.42 25.39 -14.93
N GLU A 154 4.45 25.23 -13.60
CA GLU A 154 5.57 25.69 -12.78
C GLU A 154 6.85 25.13 -13.39
N SER A 155 7.73 26.04 -13.82
CA SER A 155 8.94 25.64 -14.52
C SER A 155 9.85 24.90 -13.54
N ILE A 156 10.27 23.70 -13.91
CA ILE A 156 11.23 22.93 -13.14
C ILE A 156 12.50 23.78 -12.95
N PRO A 157 12.97 23.98 -11.70
CA PRO A 157 14.16 24.77 -11.43
C PRO A 157 15.37 24.24 -12.22
N LEU A 158 16.04 25.13 -12.95
CA LEU A 158 17.22 24.79 -13.76
C LEU A 158 18.37 24.20 -12.92
N VAL A 159 18.39 24.54 -11.62
CA VAL A 159 19.33 24.03 -10.62
C VAL A 159 18.56 23.19 -9.60
N LEU A 160 18.83 21.89 -9.60
CA LEU A 160 18.23 20.95 -8.64
C LEU A 160 18.97 20.98 -7.31
N GLU A 161 18.22 20.82 -6.22
CA GLU A 161 18.79 20.69 -4.89
C GLU A 161 19.42 19.30 -4.69
N LYS A 162 20.40 19.20 -3.77
CA LYS A 162 21.11 17.93 -3.48
C LYS A 162 20.21 16.79 -2.99
N THR A 163 18.98 17.12 -2.55
CA THR A 163 17.98 16.17 -2.06
C THR A 163 16.91 15.85 -3.10
N GLN A 164 17.05 16.28 -4.35
CA GLN A 164 16.15 15.95 -5.45
C GLN A 164 16.78 14.86 -6.33
N CYS A 165 15.94 13.96 -6.85
CA CYS A 165 16.39 12.88 -7.73
C CYS A 165 16.35 13.34 -9.19
N ILE A 166 17.50 13.35 -9.87
CA ILE A 166 17.60 13.78 -11.28
C ILE A 166 16.77 12.90 -12.22
N TYR A 167 16.62 11.61 -11.90
CA TYR A 167 15.84 10.66 -12.71
C TYR A 167 14.34 10.92 -12.57
N CYS A 168 13.83 11.17 -11.35
CA CYS A 168 12.43 11.51 -11.13
C CYS A 168 12.06 12.87 -11.75
N VAL A 169 12.96 13.86 -11.66
CA VAL A 169 12.71 15.18 -12.26
C VAL A 169 12.53 15.07 -13.78
N GLY A 170 13.34 14.23 -14.42
CA GLY A 170 13.28 13.99 -15.86
C GLY A 170 12.12 13.10 -16.32
N ASP A 171 11.40 12.45 -15.40
CA ASP A 171 10.32 11.54 -15.74
C ASP A 171 8.99 12.31 -15.93
N GLU A 172 8.63 12.56 -17.19
CA GLU A 172 7.40 13.28 -17.55
C GLU A 172 6.12 12.49 -17.25
N GLN A 173 6.23 11.18 -16.99
CA GLN A 173 5.10 10.37 -16.55
C GLN A 173 4.72 10.67 -15.09
N LEU A 174 5.63 11.23 -14.30
CA LEU A 174 5.35 11.63 -12.92
C LEU A 174 4.62 12.98 -12.86
N SER A 175 3.81 13.18 -11.80
CA SER A 175 3.17 14.47 -11.53
C SER A 175 4.23 15.55 -11.22
N HIS A 176 3.93 16.84 -11.43
CA HIS A 176 4.89 17.91 -11.11
C HIS A 176 5.36 17.86 -9.64
N ALA A 177 4.44 17.57 -8.72
CA ALA A 177 4.75 17.39 -7.30
C ALA A 177 5.73 16.22 -7.06
N ASP A 178 5.53 15.08 -7.73
CA ASP A 178 6.41 13.93 -7.61
C ASP A 178 7.77 14.13 -8.27
N ARG A 179 7.80 14.83 -9.41
CA ARG A 179 9.03 15.19 -10.13
C ARG A 179 9.92 16.10 -9.29
N THR A 180 9.33 17.09 -8.64
CA THR A 180 10.05 18.07 -7.81
C THR A 180 10.23 17.64 -6.35
N ARG A 181 9.77 16.43 -6.00
CA ARG A 181 9.79 15.92 -4.62
C ARG A 181 11.17 15.99 -4.00
N LYS A 182 11.24 16.57 -2.80
CA LYS A 182 12.47 16.67 -2.02
C LYS A 182 12.54 15.56 -0.98
N PHE A 183 13.68 14.91 -0.89
CA PHE A 183 13.96 13.96 0.17
C PHE A 183 14.43 14.71 1.42
N SER A 184 14.18 14.15 2.61
CA SER A 184 14.64 14.77 3.86
C SER A 184 16.15 14.78 4.02
N ARG A 185 16.85 13.82 3.40
CA ARG A 185 18.31 13.64 3.47
C ARG A 185 18.85 13.14 2.13
N VAL A 186 20.10 13.52 1.82
CA VAL A 186 20.79 13.07 0.60
C VAL A 186 20.94 11.55 0.59
N SER A 187 21.21 10.91 1.75
CA SER A 187 21.30 9.45 1.85
C SER A 187 20.01 8.75 1.40
N HIS A 188 18.84 9.25 1.81
CA HIS A 188 17.56 8.68 1.39
C HIS A 188 17.28 8.89 -0.10
N MET A 189 17.76 10.00 -0.68
CA MET A 189 17.69 10.22 -2.12
C MET A 189 18.56 9.21 -2.87
N MET A 190 19.80 8.99 -2.43
CA MET A 190 20.69 7.98 -3.02
C MET A 190 20.14 6.56 -2.88
N ASP A 191 19.63 6.18 -1.71
CA ASP A 191 18.99 4.87 -1.51
C ASP A 191 17.79 4.66 -2.44
N HIS A 192 17.07 5.74 -2.78
CA HIS A 192 15.98 5.69 -3.75
C HIS A 192 16.52 5.51 -5.18
N VAL A 193 17.55 6.25 -5.57
CA VAL A 193 18.20 6.10 -6.88
C VAL A 193 18.67 4.66 -7.08
N GLU A 194 19.35 4.09 -6.09
CA GLU A 194 19.84 2.71 -6.14
C GLU A 194 18.70 1.69 -6.27
N ARG A 195 17.63 1.85 -5.48
CA ARG A 195 16.51 0.89 -5.44
C ARG A 195 15.49 1.05 -6.56
N VAL A 196 15.34 2.23 -7.15
CA VAL A 196 14.26 2.52 -8.09
C VAL A 196 14.78 2.69 -9.52
N HIS A 197 15.94 3.33 -9.70
CA HIS A 197 16.47 3.68 -11.01
C HIS A 197 17.66 2.83 -11.44
N LEU A 198 18.47 2.35 -10.49
CA LEU A 198 19.67 1.57 -10.77
C LEU A 198 19.54 0.07 -10.45
N MET A 199 18.37 -0.40 -9.99
CA MET A 199 18.11 -1.83 -9.84
C MET A 199 18.25 -2.50 -11.21
N ARG A 200 19.40 -3.15 -11.42
CA ARG A 200 19.60 -4.10 -12.50
C ARG A 200 18.81 -5.34 -12.11
N GLU A 201 17.91 -5.78 -12.98
CA GLU A 201 17.28 -7.09 -12.82
C GLU A 201 18.36 -8.18 -12.67
N PRO A 202 18.17 -9.17 -11.79
CA PRO A 202 19.05 -10.33 -11.73
C PRO A 202 18.94 -11.21 -12.98
#